data_AF-A0A3D2F6B8-F1
#
_entry.id   AF-A0A3D2F6B8-F1
#
_cell.length_a   1.000
_cell.length_b   1.000
_cell.length_c   1.000
_cell.angle_alpha   90.00
_cell.angle_beta   90.00
_cell.angle_gamma   90.00
#
_symmetry.space_group_name_H-M   'P 1'
#
loop_
_entity.id
_entity.type
_entity.pdbx_description
1 polymer ?
#
loop_
_entity_poly.entity_id
_entity_poly.type
_entity_poly.pdbx_seq_one_letter_code
_entity_poly.pdbx_strand_id
1 'polypeptide(L)' 'KPGMPYLDICRRVKDTFGAPTYAYQVSGEYSMIKAAAQNGWIDEERVMMESLMAFKRAGCNGILTYFAPAAARLLASKR' A
#
# COMPACT_ATOMS: atom_id res chain seq x y z
N LYS A 1 -1.43 -10.50 4.98
CA LYS A 1 -1.24 -9.70 6.22
C LYS A 1 -0.02 -10.26 6.94
N PRO A 2 0.96 -9.42 7.34
CA PRO A 2 1.13 -8.01 6.97
C PRO A 2 1.16 -7.76 5.46
N GLY A 3 1.26 -6.50 5.04
CA GLY A 3 1.18 -6.06 3.67
C GLY A 3 2.54 -6.05 2.95
N MET A 4 3.26 -4.93 3.04
CA MET A 4 4.51 -4.67 2.31
C MET A 4 5.59 -5.75 2.50
N PRO A 5 5.81 -6.32 3.71
CA PRO A 5 6.83 -7.35 3.89
C PRO A 5 6.50 -8.70 3.23
N TYR A 6 5.28 -8.86 2.69
CA TYR A 6 4.76 -10.13 2.13
C TYR A 6 4.16 -9.95 0.72
N LEU A 7 4.68 -9.00 -0.06
CA LEU A 7 4.22 -8.78 -1.44
C LEU A 7 4.52 -9.97 -2.36
N ASP A 8 5.57 -10.73 -2.07
CA ASP A 8 5.89 -12.01 -2.72
C ASP A 8 4.79 -13.05 -2.50
N ILE A 9 4.22 -13.13 -1.29
CA ILE A 9 3.08 -14.00 -0.99
C ILE A 9 1.83 -13.53 -1.75
N CYS A 10 1.59 -12.23 -1.83
CA CYS A 10 0.49 -11.69 -2.64
C CYS A 10 0.61 -12.09 -4.11
N ARG A 11 1.83 -12.04 -4.67
CA ARG A 11 2.11 -12.50 -6.03
C ARG A 11 1.82 -13.98 -6.18
N ARG A 12 2.36 -14.82 -5.29
CA ARG A 12 2.15 -16.28 -5.33
C ARG A 12 0.66 -16.64 -5.25
N VAL A 13 -0.09 -15.98 -4.38
CA VAL A 13 -1.55 -16.16 -4.27
C VAL A 13 -2.24 -15.78 -5.58
N LYS A 14 -1.89 -14.63 -6.17
CA LYS A 14 -2.48 -14.18 -7.43
C LYS A 14 -2.23 -15.17 -8.57
N ASP A 15 -1.00 -15.66 -8.70
CA ASP A 15 -0.61 -16.57 -9.78
C ASP A 15 -1.20 -17.97 -9.59
N THR A 16 -1.30 -18.45 -8.34
CA THR A 16 -1.78 -19.81 -8.03
C THR A 16 -3.30 -19.92 -8.15
N PHE A 17 -4.03 -18.94 -7.61
CA PHE A 17 -5.48 -19.05 -7.46
C PHE A 17 -6.27 -18.14 -8.40
N GLY A 18 -5.66 -17.08 -8.94
CA GLY A 18 -6.33 -16.08 -9.80
C GLY A 18 -7.40 -15.23 -9.11
N ALA A 19 -7.84 -15.62 -7.91
CA ALA A 19 -8.96 -15.05 -7.17
C ALA A 19 -8.74 -13.58 -6.76
N PRO A 20 -9.83 -12.82 -6.51
CA PRO A 20 -9.74 -11.49 -5.93
C PRO A 20 -8.95 -11.51 -4.61
N THR A 21 -7.80 -10.84 -4.60
CA THR A 21 -6.87 -10.87 -3.48
C THR A 21 -6.77 -9.49 -2.85
N TYR A 22 -6.94 -9.41 -1.53
CA TYR A 22 -6.83 -8.16 -0.77
C TYR A 22 -5.63 -8.25 0.16
N ALA A 23 -4.87 -7.16 0.25
CA ALA A 23 -3.81 -7.00 1.24
C ALA A 23 -4.23 -6.00 2.32
N TYR A 24 -3.69 -6.18 3.53
CA TYR A 24 -3.85 -5.22 4.62
C TYR A 24 -2.48 -4.58 4.88
N GLN A 25 -2.34 -3.30 4.57
CA GLN A 25 -1.21 -2.47 4.99
C GLN A 25 -1.43 -2.07 6.46
N VAL A 26 -0.78 -2.81 7.36
CA VAL A 26 -1.15 -2.80 8.79
C VAL A 26 -0.74 -1.48 9.46
N SER A 27 -1.18 -1.29 10.71
CA SER A 27 -0.90 -0.08 11.48
C SER A 27 0.60 0.22 11.59
N GLY A 28 1.44 -0.78 11.81
CA GLY A 28 2.89 -0.61 11.83
C GLY A 28 3.45 -0.07 10.52
N GLU A 29 2.96 -0.54 9.38
CA GLU A 29 3.35 -0.07 8.04
C GLU A 29 2.98 1.40 7.82
N TYR A 30 1.77 1.78 8.22
CA TYR A 30 1.32 3.17 8.21
C TYR A 30 2.19 4.05 9.10
N SER A 31 2.38 3.64 10.37
CA SER A 31 3.17 4.40 11.34
C SER A 31 4.63 4.55 10.92
N MET A 32 5.23 3.53 10.28
CA MET A 32 6.59 3.63 9.74
C MET A 32 6.72 4.74 8.71
N ILE A 33 5.81 4.82 7.73
CA ILE A 33 5.83 5.87 6.70
C ILE A 33 5.58 7.25 7.35
N LYS A 34 4.59 7.36 8.25
CA LYS A 34 4.29 8.62 8.95
C LYS A 34 5.48 9.11 9.78
N ALA A 35 6.12 8.23 10.55
CA ALA A 35 7.26 8.59 11.38
C ALA A 35 8.47 9.01 10.53
N ALA A 36 8.78 8.28 9.46
CA ALA A 36 9.88 8.64 8.56
C ALA A 36 9.66 10.00 7.89
N ALA A 37 8.43 10.29 7.45
CA ALA A 37 8.07 11.59 6.89
C ALA A 37 8.13 12.72 7.93
N GLN A 38 7.64 12.50 9.16
CA GLN A 38 7.73 13.48 10.25
C GLN A 38 9.18 13.83 10.61
N ASN A 39 10.11 12.90 10.45
CA ASN A 39 11.55 13.14 10.63
C ASN A 39 12.23 13.72 9.38
N GLY A 40 11.48 14.00 8.30
CA GLY A 40 12.01 14.55 7.05
C GLY A 40 12.88 13.59 6.25
N TRP A 41 12.82 12.27 6.54
CA TRP A 41 13.65 11.28 5.83
C TRP A 41 13.10 10.92 4.45
N ILE A 42 11.79 11.07 4.27
CA ILE A 42 11.08 10.73 3.04
C ILE A 42 9.97 11.74 2.75
N ASP A 43 9.57 11.81 1.49
CA ASP A 43 8.33 12.45 1.07
C ASP A 43 7.16 11.50 1.36
N GLU A 44 6.27 11.91 2.27
CA GLU A 44 5.13 11.09 2.72
C GLU A 44 4.22 10.68 1.56
N GLU A 45 3.84 11.66 0.74
CA GLU A 45 2.84 11.46 -0.31
C GLU A 45 3.37 10.50 -1.37
N ARG A 46 4.61 10.72 -1.81
CA ARG A 46 5.27 9.88 -2.82
C ARG A 46 5.45 8.46 -2.32
N VAL A 47 5.97 8.26 -1.12
CA VAL A 47 6.22 6.92 -0.56
C VAL A 47 4.91 6.20 -0.23
N MET A 48 3.91 6.91 0.31
CA MET A 48 2.56 6.38 0.48
C MET A 48 2.03 5.83 -0.85
N MET A 49 2.01 6.64 -1.92
CA MET A 49 1.49 6.20 -3.21
C MET A 49 2.31 5.06 -3.82
N GLU A 50 3.64 5.11 -3.69
CA GLU A 50 4.52 4.02 -4.14
C GLU A 50 4.20 2.71 -3.43
N SER A 51 3.97 2.73 -2.11
CA SER A 51 3.57 1.54 -1.35
C SER A 51 2.25 0.95 -1.86
N LEU A 52 1.24 1.80 -2.14
CA LEU A 52 -0.06 1.37 -2.67
C LEU A 52 0.07 0.79 -4.09
N MET A 53 0.91 1.40 -4.94
CA MET A 53 1.23 0.87 -6.26
C MET A 53 1.97 -0.46 -6.18
N ALA A 54 2.83 -0.67 -5.18
CA ALA A 54 3.52 -1.94 -4.97
C ALA A 54 2.55 -3.09 -4.67
N PHE A 55 1.50 -2.86 -3.87
CA PHE A 55 0.41 -3.84 -3.68
C PHE A 55 -0.34 -4.15 -4.98
N LYS A 56 -0.72 -3.11 -5.72
CA LYS A 56 -1.39 -3.29 -7.02
C LYS A 56 -0.52 -4.11 -7.97
N ARG A 57 0.78 -3.79 -8.04
CA ARG A 57 1.78 -4.52 -8.82
C ARG A 57 1.89 -5.98 -8.37
N ALA A 58 1.90 -6.25 -7.08
CA ALA A 58 1.97 -7.61 -6.51
C ALA A 58 0.73 -8.46 -6.82
N GLY A 59 -0.33 -7.90 -7.41
CA GLY A 59 -1.52 -8.63 -7.82
C GLY A 59 -2.73 -8.42 -6.94
N CYS A 60 -2.66 -7.53 -5.94
CA CYS A 60 -3.79 -7.21 -5.10
C CYS A 60 -4.88 -6.45 -5.88
N ASN A 61 -6.13 -6.89 -5.73
CA ASN A 61 -7.31 -6.23 -6.27
C ASN A 61 -7.78 -5.07 -5.38
N GLY A 62 -7.52 -5.15 -4.07
CA GLY A 62 -7.81 -4.10 -3.11
C GLY A 62 -6.82 -4.07 -1.97
N ILE A 63 -6.76 -2.93 -1.27
CA ILE A 63 -5.83 -2.67 -0.17
C ILE A 63 -6.63 -2.10 0.99
N LEU A 64 -6.59 -2.77 2.14
CA LEU A 64 -7.06 -2.22 3.41
C LEU A 64 -5.92 -1.39 3.99
N THR A 65 -6.10 -0.07 4.04
CA THR A 65 -5.07 0.86 4.51
C THR A 65 -5.68 2.09 5.18
N TYR A 66 -4.99 2.60 6.20
CA TYR A 66 -5.27 3.89 6.83
C TYR A 66 -5.02 5.08 5.89
N PHE A 67 -4.20 4.90 4.85
CA PHE A 67 -3.93 5.93 3.85
C PHE A 67 -5.07 6.10 2.83
N ALA A 68 -6.12 5.27 2.85
CA ALA A 68 -7.19 5.31 1.84
C ALA A 68 -7.81 6.73 1.65
N PRO A 69 -8.17 7.49 2.69
CA PRO A 69 -8.70 8.85 2.50
C PRO A 69 -7.69 9.83 1.89
N ALA A 70 -6.40 9.70 2.25
CA ALA A 70 -5.35 10.57 1.73
C ALA A 70 -5.06 10.27 0.25
N ALA A 71 -4.89 9.00 -0.09
CA ALA A 71 -4.70 8.56 -1.48
C ALA A 71 -5.89 8.94 -2.37
N ALA A 72 -7.13 8.81 -1.87
CA ALA A 72 -8.32 9.20 -2.62
C ALA A 72 -8.35 10.70 -2.96
N ARG A 73 -8.00 11.58 -2.00
CA ARG A 73 -7.90 13.03 -2.25
C ARG A 73 -6.86 13.35 -3.32
N LEU A 74 -5.69 12.69 -3.26
CA LEU A 74 -4.63 12.91 -4.23
C LEU A 74 -5.00 12.46 -5.65
N LEU A 75 -5.68 11.31 -5.76
CA LEU A 75 -6.13 10.79 -7.05
C LEU A 75 -7.24 11.67 -7.66
N ALA A 76 -8.06 12.29 -6.81
CA ALA A 76 -9.10 13.21 -7.26
C ALA A 76 -8.54 14.56 -7.72
N SER A 77 -7.45 15.06 -7.12
CA SER A 77 -6.84 16.35 -7.50
C SER A 77 -6.03 16.30 -8.80
N LYS A 78 -5.67 15.11 -9.28
CA LYS A 78 -4.95 14.90 -10.56
C LYS A 78 -5.88 14.69 -11.76
N ARG A 79 -7.19 14.93 -11.61
CA ARG A 79 -8.18 14.87 -12.69
C ARG A 79 -8.38 16.22 -13.37
#